data_AF-A0A1E3Q4Y2-F1
#
_entry.id   AF-A0A1E3Q4Y2-F1
#
_cell.length_a   1.000
_cell.length_b   1.000
_cell.length_c   1.000
_cell.angle_alpha   90.00
_cell.angle_beta   90.00
_cell.angle_gamma   90.00
#
_symmetry.space_group_name_H-M   'P 1'
#
loop_
_entity.id
_entity.type
_entity.pdbx_description
1 polymer ?
#
loop_
_entity_poly.entity_id
_entity_poly.type
_entity_poly.pdbx_seq_one_letter_code
_entity_poly.pdbx_strand_id
1 'polypeptide(L)'
;MLLSSKNICILHFTFLNAIVYKLLTNPAEVSGHGFVFLLGRAMRLPDAEFKEDDPSVGLIAILLLYVGISDLATIVTPNPKFLEVAVPFRLMLAFTVSGFAYLTPGSNIAISNSMVFALSFVEVVLQFWLFLTLREERPTPAQTQGQLE
;
A
#
# COMPACT_ATOMS: atom_id res chain seq x y z
N MET A 1 -7.90 -9.97 -21.13
CA MET A 1 -8.46 -9.45 -19.86
C MET A 1 -7.52 -8.36 -19.36
N LEU A 2 -7.98 -7.10 -19.30
CA LEU A 2 -7.15 -5.97 -18.84
C LEU A 2 -6.97 -5.96 -17.31
N LEU A 3 -7.93 -6.50 -16.55
CA LEU A 3 -7.82 -6.76 -15.13
C LEU A 3 -7.41 -8.22 -14.90
N SER A 4 -6.11 -8.49 -14.89
CA SER A 4 -5.57 -9.72 -14.29
C SER A 4 -4.82 -9.36 -13.03
N SER A 5 -4.78 -10.26 -12.04
CA SER A 5 -4.04 -10.09 -10.78
C SER A 5 -2.60 -9.61 -10.99
N LYS A 6 -1.93 -10.13 -12.03
CA LYS A 6 -0.58 -9.70 -12.42
C LYS A 6 -0.50 -8.22 -12.77
N ASN A 7 -1.46 -7.70 -13.53
CA ASN A 7 -1.47 -6.29 -13.94
C ASN A 7 -1.67 -5.37 -12.72
N ILE A 8 -2.49 -5.79 -11.76
CA ILE A 8 -2.71 -5.03 -10.52
C ILE A 8 -1.45 -5.05 -9.65
N CYS A 9 -0.78 -6.18 -9.51
CA CYS A 9 0.52 -6.23 -8.81
C CYS A 9 1.57 -5.33 -9.46
N ILE A 10 1.65 -5.31 -10.79
CA ILE A 10 2.59 -4.43 -11.52
C ILE A 10 2.24 -2.95 -11.31
N LEU A 11 0.95 -2.60 -11.36
CA LEU A 11 0.48 -1.24 -11.10
C LEU A 11 0.83 -0.81 -9.68
N HIS A 12 0.51 -1.64 -8.69
CA HIS A 12 0.79 -1.40 -7.28
C HIS A 12 2.30 -1.23 -7.03
N PHE A 13 3.12 -2.15 -7.55
CA PHE A 13 4.58 -2.06 -7.49
C PHE A 13 5.10 -0.73 -8.06
N THR A 14 4.67 -0.36 -9.26
CA THR A 14 5.15 0.85 -9.96
C THR A 14 4.71 2.11 -9.22
N PHE A 15 3.46 2.14 -8.75
CA PHE A 15 2.91 3.24 -7.99
C PHE A 15 3.68 3.48 -6.68
N LEU A 16 3.95 2.42 -5.91
CA LEU A 16 4.66 2.54 -4.64
C LEU A 16 6.09 3.04 -4.85
N ASN A 17 6.81 2.49 -5.83
CA ASN A 17 8.17 2.92 -6.15
C ASN A 17 8.21 4.36 -6.66
N ALA A 18 7.21 4.82 -7.42
CA ALA A 18 7.10 6.21 -7.84
C ALA A 18 6.91 7.16 -6.64
N ILE A 19 6.09 6.77 -5.66
CA ILE A 19 5.94 7.52 -4.40
C ILE A 19 7.25 7.57 -3.63
N VAL A 20 7.95 6.45 -3.48
CA VAL A 20 9.25 6.39 -2.80
C VAL A 20 10.27 7.31 -3.48
N TYR A 21 10.35 7.28 -4.82
CA TYR A 21 11.23 8.17 -5.57
C TYR A 21 10.91 9.65 -5.32
N LYS A 22 9.63 10.01 -5.34
CA LYS A 22 9.18 11.38 -5.04
C LYS A 22 9.44 11.78 -3.60
N LEU A 23 9.25 10.85 -2.66
CA LEU A 23 9.51 11.07 -1.25
C LEU A 23 10.98 11.34 -0.95
N LEU A 24 11.90 10.65 -1.63
CA LEU A 24 13.34 10.84 -1.49
C LEU A 24 13.86 12.10 -2.20
N THR A 25 13.18 12.56 -3.26
CA THR A 25 13.62 13.73 -4.03
C THR A 25 13.04 15.03 -3.49
N ASN A 26 11.75 15.02 -3.15
CA ASN A 26 11.04 16.19 -2.62
C ASN A 26 9.85 15.74 -1.73
N PRO A 27 10.07 15.56 -0.41
CA PRO A 27 9.00 15.12 0.50
C PRO A 27 7.86 16.14 0.65
N ALA A 28 8.14 17.42 0.40
CA ALA A 28 7.14 18.48 0.49
C ALA A 28 6.07 18.35 -0.61
N GLU A 29 6.43 17.84 -1.80
CA GLU A 29 5.45 17.57 -2.86
C GLU A 29 4.44 16.48 -2.49
N VAL A 30 4.89 15.44 -1.78
CA VAL A 30 4.03 14.30 -1.41
C VAL A 30 3.13 14.65 -0.23
N SER A 31 3.68 15.33 0.79
CA SER A 31 2.91 15.79 1.95
C SER A 31 1.93 16.92 1.62
N GLY A 32 2.31 17.83 0.72
CA GLY A 32 1.47 18.93 0.23
C GLY A 32 0.44 18.51 -0.82
N HIS A 33 0.41 17.25 -1.25
CA HIS A 33 -0.55 16.78 -2.23
C HIS A 33 -1.98 16.90 -1.66
N GLY A 34 -2.90 17.49 -2.44
CA GLY A 34 -4.25 17.81 -1.96
C GLY A 34 -5.01 16.63 -1.35
N PHE A 35 -4.77 15.41 -1.85
CA PHE A 35 -5.31 14.18 -1.27
C PHE A 35 -4.80 13.91 0.15
N VAL A 36 -3.49 14.02 0.39
CA VAL A 36 -2.87 13.78 1.70
C VAL A 36 -3.33 14.82 2.70
N PHE A 37 -3.37 16.08 2.28
CA PHE A 37 -3.84 17.19 3.11
C PHE A 37 -5.33 17.04 3.49
N LEU A 38 -6.20 16.81 2.50
CA LEU A 38 -7.64 16.66 2.73
C LEU A 38 -7.95 15.49 3.66
N LEU A 39 -7.31 14.35 3.43
CA LEU A 39 -7.51 13.14 4.23
C LEU A 39 -6.97 13.31 5.65
N GLY A 40 -5.79 13.91 5.80
CA GLY A 40 -5.20 14.25 7.11
C GLY A 40 -6.10 15.16 7.93
N ARG A 41 -6.60 16.25 7.31
CA ARG A 41 -7.53 17.19 7.95
C ARG A 41 -8.86 16.55 8.31
N ALA A 42 -9.39 15.67 7.46
CA ALA A 42 -10.61 14.90 7.75
C ALA A 42 -10.44 14.00 8.97
N MET A 43 -9.25 13.41 9.14
CA MET A 43 -8.92 12.53 10.26
C MET A 43 -8.36 13.28 11.48
N ARG A 44 -8.31 14.62 11.46
CA ARG A 44 -7.75 15.48 12.52
C ARG A 44 -6.30 15.13 12.89
N LEU A 45 -5.52 14.67 11.91
CA LEU A 45 -4.11 14.37 12.10
C LEU A 45 -3.24 15.62 11.92
N PRO A 46 -2.08 15.70 12.61
CA PRO A 46 -1.15 16.79 12.42
C PRO A 46 -0.61 16.77 10.98
N ASP A 47 -0.47 17.95 10.40
CA ASP A 47 0.06 18.12 9.06
C ASP A 47 1.53 17.67 9.02
N ALA A 48 1.86 16.83 8.03
CA ALA A 48 3.18 16.30 7.81
C ALA A 48 4.10 17.35 7.15
N GLU A 49 4.55 18.35 7.91
CA GLU A 49 5.55 19.31 7.44
C GLU A 49 6.95 18.73 7.57
N PHE A 50 7.31 17.83 6.66
CA PHE A 50 8.66 17.29 6.61
C PHE A 50 9.61 18.29 5.95
N LYS A 51 10.71 18.62 6.64
CA LYS A 51 11.86 19.28 6.02
C LYS A 51 12.67 18.23 5.25
N GLU A 52 13.40 18.66 4.22
CA GLU A 52 14.23 17.78 3.38
C GLU A 52 15.25 16.95 4.18
N ASP A 53 15.66 17.43 5.36
CA ASP A 53 16.63 16.77 6.26
C ASP A 53 16.01 15.92 7.39
N ASP A 54 14.68 15.70 7.42
CA ASP A 54 14.08 14.91 8.50
C ASP A 54 14.39 13.39 8.33
N PRO A 55 15.11 12.75 9.27
CA PRO A 55 15.45 11.33 9.19
C PRO A 55 14.22 10.41 9.08
N SER A 56 13.06 10.86 9.57
CA SER A 56 11.80 10.10 9.57
C SER A 56 11.35 9.80 8.14
N VAL A 57 11.55 10.73 7.20
CA VAL A 57 11.19 10.58 5.78
C VAL A 57 11.97 9.43 5.15
N GLY A 58 13.29 9.37 5.41
CA GLY A 58 14.15 8.30 4.91
C GLY A 58 13.72 6.94 5.44
N LEU A 59 13.35 6.85 6.72
CA LEU A 59 12.85 5.61 7.32
C LEU A 59 11.54 5.14 6.67
N ILE A 60 10.58 6.06 6.48
CA ILE A 60 9.31 5.74 5.79
C ILE A 60 9.57 5.29 4.35
N ALA A 61 10.46 5.98 3.63
CA ALA A 61 10.83 5.62 2.26
C ALA A 61 11.44 4.21 2.18
N ILE A 62 12.33 3.85 3.12
CA ILE A 62 12.92 2.51 3.19
C ILE A 62 11.85 1.44 3.46
N LEU A 63 10.93 1.70 4.39
CA LEU A 63 9.85 0.76 4.71
C LEU A 63 8.92 0.55 3.50
N LEU A 64 8.55 1.63 2.81
CA LEU A 64 7.74 1.55 1.58
C LEU A 64 8.50 0.86 0.45
N LEU A 65 9.79 1.11 0.30
CA LEU A 65 10.63 0.42 -0.68
C LEU A 65 10.68 -1.09 -0.39
N TYR A 66 10.79 -1.49 0.88
CA TYR A 66 10.73 -2.89 1.28
C TYR A 66 9.39 -3.54 0.89
N VAL A 67 8.27 -2.84 1.11
CA VAL A 67 6.95 -3.30 0.65
C VAL A 67 6.94 -3.47 -0.87
N GLY A 68 7.44 -2.49 -1.63
CA GLY A 68 7.54 -2.57 -3.09
C GLY A 68 8.43 -3.73 -3.57
N ILE A 69 9.58 -3.97 -2.94
CA ILE A 69 10.44 -5.11 -3.29
C ILE A 69 9.73 -6.44 -3.00
N SER A 70 8.91 -6.51 -1.95
CA SER A 70 8.12 -7.71 -1.65
C SER A 70 7.09 -8.04 -2.75
N ASP A 71 6.63 -7.04 -3.51
CA ASP A 71 5.79 -7.24 -4.71
C ASP A 71 6.57 -7.80 -5.89
N LEU A 72 7.85 -7.44 -6.03
CA LEU A 72 8.71 -8.00 -7.08
C LEU A 72 8.81 -9.52 -6.96
N ALA A 73 8.91 -10.06 -5.74
CA ALA A 73 8.93 -11.51 -5.52
C ALA A 73 7.66 -12.21 -6.05
N THR A 74 6.51 -11.53 -5.93
CA THR A 74 5.20 -12.03 -6.37
C THR A 74 5.07 -11.98 -7.90
N ILE A 75 5.66 -10.97 -8.54
CA ILE A 75 5.70 -10.85 -10.01
C ILE A 75 6.63 -11.90 -10.62
N VAL A 76 7.80 -12.12 -10.01
CA VAL A 76 8.81 -13.08 -10.51
C VAL A 76 8.35 -14.52 -10.33
N THR A 77 7.72 -14.85 -9.20
CA THR A 77 7.17 -16.19 -8.93
C THR A 77 5.64 -16.10 -8.82
N PRO A 78 4.90 -16.10 -9.95
CA PRO A 78 3.45 -16.00 -9.95
C PRO A 78 2.81 -17.31 -9.45
N ASN A 79 2.84 -17.53 -8.13
CA ASN A 79 2.14 -18.63 -7.48
C ASN A 79 0.87 -18.10 -6.79
N PRO A 80 -0.33 -18.45 -7.30
CA PRO A 80 -1.59 -17.89 -6.79
C PRO A 80 -1.81 -18.21 -5.31
N LYS A 81 -1.38 -19.39 -4.84
CA LYS A 81 -1.54 -19.79 -3.42
C LYS A 81 -0.71 -18.91 -2.47
N PHE A 82 0.46 -18.45 -2.90
CA PHE A 82 1.27 -17.54 -2.10
C PHE A 82 0.62 -16.17 -2.01
N LEU A 83 0.10 -15.69 -3.14
CA LEU A 83 -0.55 -14.39 -3.25
C LEU A 83 -1.81 -14.31 -2.37
N GLU A 84 -2.60 -15.39 -2.32
CA GLU A 84 -3.79 -15.49 -1.46
C GLU A 84 -3.52 -15.36 0.04
N VAL A 85 -2.33 -15.78 0.51
CA VAL A 85 -1.94 -15.64 1.92
C VAL A 85 -1.24 -14.31 2.18
N ALA A 86 -0.40 -13.87 1.24
CA ALA A 86 0.39 -12.65 1.38
C ALA A 86 -0.49 -11.37 1.38
N VAL A 87 -1.49 -11.29 0.51
CA VAL A 87 -2.35 -10.10 0.38
C VAL A 87 -3.16 -9.78 1.64
N PRO A 88 -3.91 -10.71 2.26
CA PRO A 88 -4.65 -10.40 3.49
C PRO A 88 -3.69 -10.08 4.65
N PHE A 89 -2.51 -10.70 4.70
CA PHE A 89 -1.50 -10.37 5.70
C PHE A 89 -1.00 -8.92 5.56
N ARG A 90 -0.70 -8.49 4.33
CA ARG A 90 -0.30 -7.10 4.05
C ARG A 90 -1.41 -6.10 4.35
N LEU A 91 -2.66 -6.48 4.06
CA LEU A 91 -3.84 -5.69 4.41
C LEU A 91 -3.98 -5.51 5.92
N MET A 92 -3.78 -6.58 6.71
CA MET A 92 -3.77 -6.47 8.17
C MET A 92 -2.66 -5.54 8.67
N LEU A 93 -1.46 -5.61 8.08
CA LEU A 93 -0.35 -4.71 8.45
C LEU A 93 -0.68 -3.25 8.12
N ALA A 94 -1.13 -2.94 6.90
CA ALA A 94 -1.48 -1.58 6.50
C ALA A 94 -2.65 -1.02 7.32
N PHE A 95 -3.64 -1.86 7.64
CA PHE A 95 -4.74 -1.49 8.53
C PHE A 95 -4.26 -1.21 9.96
N THR A 96 -3.30 -1.99 10.46
CA THR A 96 -2.70 -1.76 11.78
C THR A 96 -1.92 -0.45 11.82
N VAL A 97 -1.12 -0.14 10.78
CA VAL A 97 -0.36 1.12 10.70
C VAL A 97 -1.29 2.32 10.62
N SER A 98 -2.32 2.27 9.77
CA SER A 98 -3.31 3.35 9.65
C SER A 98 -4.13 3.53 10.94
N GLY A 99 -4.55 2.44 11.58
CA GLY A 99 -5.22 2.48 12.88
C GLY A 99 -4.33 3.05 13.98
N PHE A 100 -3.06 2.66 14.02
CA PHE A 100 -2.09 3.18 14.98
C PHE A 100 -1.84 4.68 14.80
N ALA A 101 -1.67 5.13 13.56
CA ALA A 101 -1.53 6.55 13.22
C ALA A 101 -2.79 7.36 13.59
N TYR A 102 -3.96 6.75 13.55
CA TYR A 102 -5.21 7.40 13.97
C TYR A 102 -5.40 7.47 15.49
N LEU A 103 -5.08 6.38 16.21
CA LEU A 103 -5.34 6.28 17.65
C LEU A 103 -4.35 7.09 18.50
N THR A 104 -3.17 7.40 17.96
CA THR A 104 -2.09 8.04 18.74
C THR A 104 -1.63 9.38 18.17
N PRO A 105 -2.55 10.32 17.88
CA PRO A 105 -2.21 11.60 17.27
C PRO A 105 -1.24 12.37 18.17
N GLY A 106 -0.05 12.67 17.63
CA GLY A 106 0.93 13.53 18.29
C GLY A 106 1.87 12.87 19.32
N SER A 107 1.77 11.56 19.58
CA SER A 107 2.76 10.89 20.46
C SER A 107 4.13 10.75 19.80
N ASN A 108 4.14 10.40 18.51
CA ASN A 108 5.32 10.26 17.67
C ASN A 108 5.01 10.89 16.31
N ILE A 109 5.42 12.15 16.13
CA ILE A 109 5.22 12.92 14.88
C ILE A 109 5.80 12.16 13.67
N ALA A 110 6.87 11.40 13.87
CA ALA A 110 7.52 10.59 12.85
C ALA A 110 6.60 9.50 12.24
N ILE A 111 5.68 8.91 13.01
CA ILE A 111 4.85 7.78 12.57
C ILE A 111 3.37 8.18 12.46
N SER A 112 2.90 9.06 13.34
CA SER A 112 1.49 9.45 13.46
C SER A 112 1.23 10.79 12.77
N ASN A 113 1.48 10.86 11.47
CA ASN A 113 1.27 12.06 10.66
C ASN A 113 0.27 11.82 9.53
N SER A 114 -0.24 12.91 8.95
CA SER A 114 -1.21 12.87 7.85
C SER A 114 -0.71 12.08 6.64
N MET A 115 0.59 12.14 6.35
CA MET A 115 1.21 11.47 5.22
C MET A 115 1.24 9.95 5.38
N VAL A 116 1.77 9.44 6.49
CA VAL A 116 1.83 8.01 6.81
C VAL A 116 0.42 7.42 6.85
N PHE A 117 -0.53 8.15 7.42
CA PHE A 117 -1.93 7.74 7.40
C PHE A 117 -2.46 7.64 5.96
N ALA A 118 -2.27 8.68 5.14
CA ALA A 118 -2.78 8.71 3.77
C ALA A 118 -2.16 7.61 2.90
N LEU A 119 -0.85 7.40 2.99
CA LEU A 119 -0.16 6.34 2.26
C LEU A 119 -0.61 4.94 2.72
N SER A 120 -0.75 4.72 4.03
CA SER A 120 -1.24 3.45 4.57
C SER A 120 -2.70 3.19 4.19
N PHE A 121 -3.53 4.24 4.14
CA PHE A 121 -4.92 4.13 3.71
C PHE A 121 -5.02 3.77 2.21
N VAL A 122 -4.21 4.40 1.36
CA VAL A 122 -4.13 4.04 -0.06
C VAL A 122 -3.65 2.60 -0.23
N GLU A 123 -2.68 2.15 0.57
CA GLU A 123 -2.25 0.74 0.58
C GLU A 123 -3.40 -0.21 0.91
N VAL A 124 -4.22 0.09 1.92
CA VAL A 124 -5.40 -0.73 2.25
C VAL A 124 -6.36 -0.81 1.05
N VAL A 125 -6.61 0.30 0.35
CA VAL A 125 -7.49 0.32 -0.82
C VAL A 125 -6.91 -0.52 -1.97
N LEU A 126 -5.62 -0.37 -2.29
CA LEU A 126 -4.96 -1.12 -3.36
C LEU A 126 -4.90 -2.62 -3.06
N GLN A 127 -4.59 -2.98 -1.81
CA GLN A 127 -4.55 -4.38 -1.37
C GLN A 127 -5.94 -5.01 -1.35
N PHE A 128 -6.97 -4.25 -0.95
CA PHE A 128 -8.35 -4.71 -1.03
C PHE A 128 -8.76 -4.97 -2.49
N TRP A 129 -8.37 -4.08 -3.40
CA TRP A 129 -8.66 -4.26 -4.82
C TRP A 129 -7.97 -5.49 -5.41
N LEU A 130 -6.68 -5.69 -5.09
CA LEU A 130 -5.94 -6.89 -5.47
C LEU A 130 -6.60 -8.16 -4.91
N PHE A 131 -7.05 -8.14 -3.66
CA PHE A 131 -7.78 -9.25 -3.05
C PHE A 131 -9.07 -9.60 -3.80
N LEU A 132 -9.85 -8.59 -4.20
CA LEU A 132 -11.07 -8.82 -4.98
C LEU A 132 -10.77 -9.49 -6.32
N THR A 133 -9.78 -9.00 -7.07
CA THR A 133 -9.42 -9.59 -8.37
C THR A 133 -8.91 -11.03 -8.23
N LEU A 134 -8.15 -11.36 -7.19
CA LEU A 134 -7.75 -12.74 -6.93
C LEU A 134 -8.93 -13.65 -6.67
N ARG A 135 -9.94 -13.15 -5.96
CA ARG A 135 -11.16 -13.91 -5.70
C ARG A 135 -11.98 -14.15 -6.96
N GLU A 136 -11.97 -13.21 -7.90
CA GLU A 136 -12.61 -13.35 -9.21
C GLU A 136 -11.87 -14.36 -10.11
N GLU A 137 -10.54 -14.42 -10.03
CA GLU A 137 -9.73 -15.38 -10.79
C GLU A 137 -9.78 -16.82 -10.23
N ARG A 138 -10.42 -17.04 -9.08
CA ARG A 138 -10.58 -18.40 -8.53
C ARG A 138 -11.47 -19.23 -9.46
N PRO A 139 -11.02 -20.42 -9.89
CA PRO A 139 -11.86 -21.30 -10.68
C PRO A 139 -13.10 -21.71 -9.86
N THR A 140 -14.27 -21.45 -10.41
CA THR A 140 -15.54 -21.89 -9.83
C THR A 140 -15.56 -23.42 -9.83
N PRO A 141 -16.01 -24.10 -8.74
CA PRO A 141 -16.01 -25.57 -8.64
C PRO A 141 -16.65 -26.30 -9.83
N ALA A 142 -17.62 -25.66 -10.51
CA ALA A 142 -18.30 -26.20 -11.69
C ALA A 142 -17.39 -26.42 -12.91
N GLN A 143 -16.28 -25.68 -13.04
CA GLN A 143 -15.36 -25.82 -14.18
C GLN A 143 -14.37 -26.98 -14.01
N THR A 144 -14.16 -27.46 -12.79
CA THR A 144 -13.27 -28.60 -12.51
C THR A 144 -13.94 -29.94 -12.86
N GLN A 145 -15.26 -30.02 -12.86
CA GLN A 145 -15.99 -31.25 -13.18
C GLN A 145 -16.06 -31.53 -14.69
N GLY A 146 -16.20 -30.50 -15.53
CA GLY A 146 -16.20 -30.65 -17.00
C GLY A 146 -14.84 -30.90 -17.66
N GLN A 147 -13.76 -31.02 -16.88
CA GLN A 147 -12.44 -31.46 -17.37
C GLN A 147 -12.08 -32.89 -16.94
N LEU A 148 -12.97 -33.55 -16.19
CA LEU A 148 -12.82 -34.93 -15.73
C LEU A 148 -13.79 -35.90 -16.46
N GLU A 149 -14.59 -35.38 -17.39
CA GLU A 149 -15.42 -36.13 -18.35
C GLU A 149 -14.84 -35.98 -19.76
#